data_AF-A0A9E5IUU1-F1
#
_entry.id   AF-A0A9E5IUU1-F1
#
_cell.length_a   1.000
_cell.length_b   1.000
_cell.length_c   1.000
_cell.angle_alpha   90.00
_cell.angle_beta   90.00
_cell.angle_gamma   90.00
#
_symmetry.space_group_name_H-M   'P 1'
#
loop_
_entity.id
_entity.type
_entity.pdbx_description
1 polymer ?
#
loop_
_entity_poly.entity_id
_entity_poly.type
_entity_poly.pdbx_seq_one_letter_code
_entity_poly.pdbx_strand_id
1 'polypeptide(L)' 'MLRDNIRVRSIIGRFLEHSRVFFFEAGDVQDIYLSSADWMTRNMTRRVELAWPVLDLPLRQRLIDECLLPYLH' A
#
# COMPACT_ATOMS: atom_id res chain seq x y z
N MET A 1 -23.65 0.23 8.41
CA MET A 1 -22.92 1.14 7.50
C MET A 1 -21.45 0.79 7.59
N LEU A 2 -20.84 0.34 6.49
CA LEU A 2 -19.45 -0.17 6.49
C LEU A 2 -18.59 0.51 5.42
N ARG A 3 -19.06 1.64 4.84
CA ARG A 3 -18.47 2.23 3.63
C ARG A 3 -18.09 3.70 3.76
N ASP A 4 -18.63 4.44 4.73
CA ASP A 4 -18.45 5.89 4.79
C ASP A 4 -16.97 6.30 5.02
N ASN A 5 -16.20 5.40 5.64
CA ASN A 5 -14.77 5.58 5.89
C ASN A 5 -13.87 4.93 4.82
N ILE A 6 -14.45 4.30 3.79
CA ILE A 6 -13.69 3.61 2.74
C ILE A 6 -13.71 4.46 1.47
N ARG A 7 -12.53 4.94 1.05
CA ARG A 7 -12.35 5.66 -0.21
C ARG A 7 -11.56 4.79 -1.19
N VAL A 8 -12.08 4.64 -2.40
CA VAL A 8 -11.41 3.89 -3.48
C VAL A 8 -11.09 4.85 -4.60
N ARG A 9 -9.85 4.84 -5.06
CA ARG A 9 -9.35 5.68 -6.16
C ARG A 9 -8.67 4.80 -7.20
N SER A 10 -8.76 5.21 -8.47
CA SER A 10 -8.06 4.60 -9.58
C SER A 10 -7.34 5.69 -10.35
N ILE A 11 -6.09 5.45 -10.70
CA ILE A 11 -5.20 6.45 -11.26
C ILE A 11 -4.65 5.90 -12.56
N ILE A 12 -4.79 6.69 -13.62
CA ILE A 12 -4.34 6.35 -14.95
C ILE A 12 -3.29 7.40 -15.31
N GLY A 13 -2.03 7.00 -15.23
CA GLY A 13 -0.89 7.81 -15.61
C GLY A 13 -0.24 7.30 -16.90
N ARG A 14 0.89 7.92 -17.26
CA ARG A 14 1.76 7.43 -18.33
C ARG A 14 2.36 6.07 -18.00
N PHE A 15 2.60 5.80 -16.71
CA PHE A 15 3.21 4.57 -16.22
C PHE A 15 2.17 3.62 -15.65
N LEU A 16 2.53 2.34 -15.66
CA LEU A 16 1.74 1.29 -15.03
C LEU A 16 2.06 1.26 -13.52
N GLU A 17 1.05 1.51 -12.70
CA GLU A 17 1.16 1.43 -11.24
C GLU A 17 1.20 -0.02 -10.79
N HIS A 18 2.39 -0.62 -10.84
CA HIS A 18 2.62 -2.02 -10.45
C HIS A 18 3.10 -2.17 -9.00
N SER A 19 3.44 -1.08 -8.34
CA SER A 19 3.83 -1.07 -6.93
C SER A 19 2.66 -1.45 -6.02
N ARG A 20 2.91 -2.32 -5.04
CA ARG A 20 1.91 -2.75 -4.07
C ARG A 20 2.41 -2.41 -2.68
N VAL A 21 1.77 -1.41 -2.08
CA VAL A 21 2.14 -0.83 -0.79
C VAL A 21 0.97 -0.98 0.16
N PHE A 22 1.23 -1.46 1.38
CA PHE A 22 0.25 -1.50 2.45
C PHE A 22 0.71 -0.58 3.57
N PHE A 23 -0.15 0.35 3.95
CA PHE A 23 0.06 1.30 5.04
C PHE A 23 -0.96 1.01 6.14
N PHE A 24 -0.46 0.85 7.36
CA PHE A 24 -1.29 0.64 8.54
C PHE A 24 -0.94 1.69 9.59
N GLU A 25 -1.96 2.27 10.21
CA GLU A 25 -1.81 3.25 11.27
C GLU A 25 -2.69 2.83 12.45
N ALA A 26 -2.08 2.73 13.62
CA ALA A 26 -2.71 2.31 14.87
C ALA A 26 -2.22 3.22 16.00
N GLY A 27 -2.93 4.31 16.24
CA GLY A 27 -2.47 5.37 17.14
C GLY A 27 -1.19 6.01 16.60
N ASP A 28 -0.14 6.06 17.41
CA ASP A 28 1.15 6.63 17.03
C ASP A 28 2.05 5.63 16.26
N VAL A 29 1.59 4.40 16.06
CA VAL A 29 2.33 3.36 15.34
C VAL A 29 1.90 3.34 13.88
N GLN A 30 2.88 3.55 13.00
CA GLN A 30 2.70 3.44 11.56
C GLN A 30 3.60 2.33 11.03
N ASP A 31 3.05 1.45 10.21
CA ASP A 31 3.77 0.38 9.53
C ASP A 31 3.55 0.45 8.02
N ILE A 32 4.63 0.26 7.26
CA ILE A 32 4.61 0.24 5.80
C ILE A 32 5.21 -1.07 5.33
N TYR A 33 4.47 -1.76 4.46
CA TYR A 33 4.89 -2.98 3.81
C TYR A 33 4.91 -2.81 2.30
N LEU A 34 5.96 -3.34 1.67
CA LEU A 34 5.98 -3.57 0.23
C LEU A 34 5.64 -5.04 -0.03
N SER A 35 4.96 -5.31 -1.14
CA SER A 35 4.56 -6.68 -1.46
C SER A 35 4.72 -7.02 -2.93
N SER A 36 4.98 -8.30 -3.19
CA SER A 36 4.87 -8.89 -4.52
C SER A 36 3.43 -9.15 -4.94
N ALA A 37 2.44 -9.07 -4.03
CA ALA A 37 1.05 -9.50 -4.23
C ALA A 37 0.02 -8.41 -3.92
N ASP A 38 -1.08 -8.38 -4.68
CA ASP A 38 -2.29 -7.64 -4.31
C ASP A 38 -3.24 -8.56 -3.53
N TRP A 39 -4.28 -7.99 -2.90
CA TRP A 39 -5.27 -8.72 -2.09
C TRP A 39 -6.28 -9.53 -2.92
N MET A 40 -5.88 -10.05 -4.08
CA MET A 40 -6.69 -10.98 -4.85
C MET A 40 -6.53 -12.40 -4.28
N THR A 41 -7.65 -13.11 -4.09
CA THR A 41 -7.69 -14.48 -3.52
C THR A 41 -6.69 -15.44 -4.16
N ARG A 42 -6.45 -15.29 -5.48
CA ARG A 42 -5.50 -16.12 -6.22
C ARG A 42 -4.05 -16.00 -5.69
N ASN A 43 -3.64 -14.81 -5.26
CA ASN A 43 -2.28 -14.58 -4.75
C ASN A 43 -2.15 -15.15 -3.34
N MET A 44 -3.22 -15.09 -2.54
CA MET A 44 -3.23 -15.56 -1.15
C MET A 44 -3.36 -17.09 -1.00
N THR A 45 -3.86 -17.79 -2.02
CA THR A 45 -4.22 -19.22 -1.89
C THR A 45 -3.49 -20.14 -2.86
N ARG A 46 -2.90 -19.62 -3.94
CA ARG A 46 -2.31 -20.43 -5.02
C ARG A 46 -0.89 -20.04 -5.39
N ARG A 47 -0.32 -19.02 -4.74
CA ARG A 47 1.03 -18.51 -5.02
C ARG A 47 1.79 -18.33 -3.71
N VAL A 48 3.10 -18.49 -3.81
CA VAL A 48 4.01 -18.03 -2.76
C VAL A 48 4.32 -16.58 -3.05
N GLU A 49 4.04 -15.72 -2.09
CA GLU A 49 4.17 -14.26 -2.23
C GLU A 49 4.95 -13.72 -1.02
N LEU A 50 5.61 -12.59 -1.20
CA LEU A 50 6.39 -11.93 -0.15
C LEU A 50 5.78 -10.57 0.17
N ALA A 51 5.70 -10.27 1.46
CA ALA A 51 5.53 -8.92 1.95
C ALA A 51 6.61 -8.67 3.01
N TRP A 52 7.23 -7.51 2.99
CA TRP A 52 8.28 -7.16 3.93
C TRP A 52 8.11 -5.74 4.47
N PRO A 53 8.44 -5.51 5.75
CA PRO A 53 8.33 -4.19 6.35
C PRO A 53 9.46 -3.28 5.85
N VAL A 54 9.15 -1.99 5.74
CA VAL A 54 10.15 -0.94 5.49
C VAL A 54 10.50 -0.32 6.82
N LEU A 55 11.66 -0.68 7.37
CA LEU A 55 12.08 -0.27 8.73
C LEU A 55 12.83 1.06 8.74
N ASP A 56 13.47 1.42 7.63
CA ASP A 56 14.27 2.64 7.51
C ASP A 56 13.35 3.87 7.38
N LEU A 57 13.47 4.82 8.33
CA LEU A 57 12.62 6.00 8.42
C LEU A 57 12.67 6.87 7.14
N PRO A 58 13.85 7.24 6.62
CA PRO A 58 13.97 7.89 5.31
C PRO A 58 13.22 7.19 4.18
N LEU A 59 13.28 5.85 4.09
CA LEU A 59 12.61 5.11 3.03
C LEU A 59 11.09 5.10 3.22
N ARG A 60 10.63 4.99 4.47
CA ARG A 60 9.21 5.11 4.80
C ARG A 60 8.65 6.47 4.37
N GLN A 61 9.36 7.56 4.68
CA GLN A 61 8.92 8.90 4.33
C GLN A 61 8.81 9.06 2.80
N ARG A 62 9.81 8.57 2.05
CA ARG A 62 9.74 8.58 0.58
C ARG A 62 8.54 7.82 0.03
N LEU A 63 8.20 6.66 0.59
CA LEU A 63 7.01 5.91 0.18
C LEU A 63 5.71 6.66 0.49
N ILE A 64 5.67 7.39 1.61
CA ILE A 64 4.51 8.24 1.91
C ILE A 64 4.38 9.36 0.88
N ASP A 65 5.48 10.04 0.58
CA ASP A 65 5.51 11.19 -0.32
C ASP A 65 5.23 10.80 -1.78
N GLU A 66 5.77 9.67 -2.23
CA GLU A 66 5.68 9.22 -3.63
C GLU A 66 4.45 8.33 -3.89
N CYS A 67 3.99 7.53 -2.91
CA CYS A 67 2.97 6.49 -3.11
C CYS A 67 1.70 6.64 -2.26
N LEU A 68 1.63 7.54 -1.28
CA LEU A 68 0.41 7.75 -0.48
C LEU A 68 -0.17 9.15 -0.64
N LEU A 69 0.63 10.21 -0.40
CA LEU A 69 0.15 11.59 -0.45
C LEU A 69 -0.49 11.98 -1.78
N PRO A 70 0.06 11.62 -2.96
CA PRO A 70 -0.56 11.95 -4.24
C PRO A 70 -1.97 11.37 -4.39
N TYR A 71 -2.32 10.37 -3.59
CA TYR A 71 -3.56 9.61 -3.69
C TYR A 71 -4.52 9.87 -2.52
N LEU A 72 -4.09 10.56 -1.46
CA LEU A 72 -4.91 10.82 -0.28
C LEU A 72 -5.71 12.14 -0.37
N HIS A 73 -5.32 13.08 -1.24
CA HIS A 73 -6.00 14.37 -1.48
C HIS A 73 -7.35 14.23 -2.18
#